data_AF-A0A7K2HU28-F1
#
_entry.id   AF-A0A7K2HU28-F1
#
_cell.length_a   1.000
_cell.length_b   1.000
_cell.length_c   1.000
_cell.angle_alpha   90.00
_cell.angle_beta   90.00
_cell.angle_gamma   90.00
#
_symmetry.space_group_name_H-M   'P 1'
#
loop_
_entity.id
_entity.type
_entity.pdbx_description
1 polymer ?
#
loop_
_entity_poly.entity_id
_entity_poly.type
_entity_poly.pdbx_seq_one_letter_code
_entity_poly.pdbx_strand_id
1 'polypeptide(L)'
;MMISHSLDTMDKMADTAPFEYQATIIPMLEVALDGALLKFLTDEVEDPLLKVVLNKINADESRHLAVGFHVMGMLSGARARRTALVLFKLAYSMRVVSLRSVIATLPIIGNMREELYAMGLDGDRLSVAMDRYRKAGERDPRLESNRYYKIVRGYSRLVMERHPVWSRIESAMIDYANRIPLDKWPTRPTWSHELTYRTTD
;
A
#
# COMPACT_ATOMS: atom_id res chain seq x y z
N MET A 1 8.96 -9.22 -13.83
CA MET A 1 9.99 -8.16 -14.03
C MET A 1 9.46 -6.78 -13.66
N MET A 2 8.28 -6.35 -14.13
CA MET A 2 7.63 -5.12 -13.62
C MET A 2 7.39 -5.15 -12.09
N ILE A 3 7.02 -6.33 -11.55
CA ILE A 3 6.92 -6.56 -10.10
C ILE A 3 8.26 -6.30 -9.41
N SER A 4 9.36 -6.79 -9.97
CA SER A 4 10.70 -6.63 -9.40
C SER A 4 11.15 -5.17 -9.37
N HIS A 5 10.87 -4.40 -10.43
CA HIS A 5 11.12 -2.95 -10.48
C HIS A 5 10.28 -2.20 -9.45
N SER A 6 9.02 -2.61 -9.28
CA SER A 6 8.13 -1.96 -8.32
C SER A 6 8.50 -2.29 -6.89
N LEU A 7 8.90 -3.52 -6.60
CA LEU A 7 9.46 -3.90 -5.31
C LEU A 7 10.72 -3.09 -5.00
N ASP A 8 11.67 -2.99 -5.93
CA ASP A 8 12.88 -2.17 -5.76
C ASP A 8 12.55 -0.67 -5.57
N THR A 9 11.56 -0.16 -6.30
CA THR A 9 11.09 1.23 -6.13
C THR A 9 10.44 1.43 -4.75
N MET A 10 9.58 0.50 -4.33
CA MET A 10 8.92 0.55 -3.03
C MET A 10 9.93 0.46 -1.89
N ASP A 11 10.94 -0.40 -2.02
CA ASP A 11 12.04 -0.58 -1.07
C ASP A 11 12.83 0.72 -0.90
N LYS A 12 13.31 1.31 -2.00
CA LYS A 12 14.03 2.60 -1.96
C LYS A 12 13.15 3.75 -1.49
N MET A 13 11.84 3.71 -1.78
CA MET A 13 10.90 4.71 -1.26
C MET A 13 10.69 4.54 0.24
N ALA A 14 10.65 3.30 0.75
CA ALA A 14 10.59 3.01 2.17
C ALA A 14 11.86 3.48 2.89
N ASP A 15 13.04 3.33 2.31
CA ASP A 15 14.29 3.82 2.92
C ASP A 15 14.39 5.34 2.98
N THR A 16 13.80 6.03 2.01
CA THR A 16 13.99 7.48 1.85
C THR A 16 12.81 8.31 2.34
N ALA A 17 11.61 7.75 2.42
CA ALA A 17 10.44 8.48 2.87
C ALA A 17 10.56 8.88 4.35
N PRO A 18 10.10 10.07 4.75
CA PRO A 18 10.14 10.48 6.15
C PRO A 18 9.22 9.60 7.00
N PHE A 19 9.64 9.32 8.24
CA PHE A 19 8.89 8.51 9.19
C PHE A 19 7.44 8.96 9.35
N GLU A 20 7.17 10.27 9.39
CA GLU A 20 5.81 10.78 9.53
C GLU A 20 4.88 10.40 8.38
N TYR A 21 5.43 10.23 7.17
CA TYR A 21 4.67 9.69 6.05
C TYR A 21 4.49 8.19 6.18
N GLN A 22 5.54 7.44 6.53
CA GLN A 22 5.47 5.99 6.73
C GLN A 22 4.43 5.59 7.79
N ALA A 23 4.40 6.32 8.90
CA ALA A 23 3.43 6.17 9.98
C ALA A 23 1.97 6.41 9.54
N THR A 24 1.74 6.97 8.34
CA THR A 24 0.41 7.14 7.77
C THR A 24 0.06 6.12 6.69
N ILE A 25 1.04 5.71 5.88
CA ILE A 25 0.81 4.77 4.77
C ILE A 25 0.82 3.31 5.21
N ILE A 26 1.62 2.93 6.21
CA ILE A 26 1.65 1.54 6.70
C ILE A 26 0.28 1.13 7.27
N PRO A 27 -0.37 1.93 8.15
CA PRO A 27 -1.72 1.58 8.63
C PRO A 27 -2.77 1.57 7.51
N MET A 28 -2.58 2.34 6.44
CA MET A 28 -3.46 2.29 5.27
C MET A 28 -3.34 0.94 4.55
N LEU A 29 -2.11 0.45 4.35
CA LEU A 29 -1.83 -0.84 3.73
C LEU A 29 -2.32 -2.00 4.61
N GLU A 30 -2.11 -1.93 5.92
CA GLU A 30 -2.61 -2.93 6.88
C GLU A 30 -4.14 -3.03 6.85
N VAL A 31 -4.87 -1.89 6.77
CA VAL A 31 -6.34 -1.92 6.61
C VAL A 31 -6.75 -2.62 5.32
N ALA A 32 -6.03 -2.40 4.21
CA ALA A 32 -6.33 -3.07 2.95
C ALA A 32 -6.07 -4.58 3.04
N LEU A 33 -4.95 -4.99 3.64
CA LEU A 33 -4.57 -6.39 3.83
C LEU A 33 -5.55 -7.13 4.76
N ASP A 34 -5.83 -6.56 5.93
CA ASP A 34 -6.78 -7.09 6.92
C ASP A 34 -8.20 -7.19 6.35
N GLY A 35 -8.68 -6.08 5.77
CA GLY A 35 -10.08 -5.95 5.38
C GLY A 35 -10.44 -6.64 4.07
N ALA A 36 -9.52 -6.80 3.13
CA ALA A 36 -9.77 -7.45 1.85
C ALA A 36 -9.08 -8.80 1.73
N LEU A 37 -7.75 -8.86 1.89
CA LEU A 37 -6.97 -10.07 1.60
C LEU A 37 -7.23 -11.18 2.62
N LEU A 38 -7.08 -10.92 3.92
CA LEU A 38 -7.25 -11.97 4.94
C LEU A 38 -8.68 -12.51 4.96
N LYS A 39 -9.68 -11.63 4.82
CA LYS A 39 -11.09 -12.05 4.73
C LYS A 39 -11.35 -12.90 3.49
N PHE A 40 -10.83 -12.50 2.34
CA PHE A 40 -10.95 -13.29 1.12
C PHE A 40 -10.32 -14.68 1.28
N LEU A 41 -9.10 -14.77 1.79
CA LEU A 41 -8.42 -16.05 2.01
C LEU A 41 -9.17 -16.93 3.02
N THR A 42 -9.80 -16.32 4.02
CA THR A 42 -10.59 -17.04 5.03
C THR A 42 -11.90 -17.58 4.45
N ASP A 43 -12.53 -16.82 3.56
CA ASP A 43 -13.81 -17.17 2.93
C ASP A 43 -13.63 -18.24 1.84
N GLU A 44 -12.62 -18.11 0.98
CA GLU A 44 -12.50 -18.95 -0.22
C GLU A 44 -11.65 -20.21 -0.06
N VAL A 45 -10.74 -20.26 0.91
CA VAL A 45 -9.87 -21.42 1.09
C VAL A 45 -10.43 -22.35 2.16
N GLU A 46 -10.89 -23.53 1.74
CA GLU A 46 -11.38 -24.59 2.63
C GLU A 46 -10.23 -25.40 3.26
N ASP A 47 -9.30 -24.73 3.95
CA ASP A 47 -8.25 -25.36 4.74
C ASP A 47 -8.41 -25.01 6.24
N PRO A 48 -8.69 -25.99 7.12
CA PRO A 48 -8.86 -25.74 8.54
C PRO A 48 -7.59 -25.25 9.23
N LEU A 49 -6.40 -25.67 8.79
CA LEU A 49 -5.13 -25.19 9.34
C LEU A 49 -4.92 -23.72 8.95
N LEU A 50 -5.15 -23.41 7.68
CA LEU A 50 -5.05 -22.02 7.20
C LEU A 50 -5.98 -21.10 7.99
N LYS A 51 -7.22 -21.52 8.28
CA LYS A 51 -8.14 -20.73 9.11
C LYS A 51 -7.59 -20.44 10.51
N VAL A 52 -6.94 -21.42 11.15
CA VAL A 52 -6.27 -21.20 12.45
C VAL A 52 -5.13 -20.19 12.33
N VAL A 53 -4.32 -20.27 11.27
CA VAL A 53 -3.21 -19.35 11.03
C VAL A 53 -3.70 -17.95 10.72
N LEU A 54 -4.66 -17.80 9.80
CA LEU A 54 -5.25 -16.51 9.41
C LEU A 54 -5.92 -15.82 10.61
N ASN A 55 -6.58 -16.58 11.50
CA ASN A 55 -7.15 -16.02 12.72
C ASN A 55 -6.07 -15.42 13.65
N LYS A 56 -4.90 -16.05 13.74
CA LYS A 56 -3.77 -15.49 14.51
C LYS A 56 -3.19 -14.25 13.83
N ILE A 57 -3.00 -14.29 12.51
CA ILE A 57 -2.52 -13.13 11.73
C ILE A 57 -3.50 -11.95 11.90
N ASN A 58 -4.80 -12.18 11.75
CA ASN A 58 -5.84 -11.16 11.94
C ASN A 58 -5.82 -10.54 13.36
N ALA A 59 -5.53 -11.34 14.39
CA ALA A 59 -5.36 -10.84 15.75
C ALA A 59 -4.11 -9.94 15.89
N ASP A 60 -3.05 -10.24 15.16
CA ASP A 60 -1.80 -9.45 15.13
C ASP A 60 -1.99 -8.16 14.34
N GLU A 61 -2.62 -8.22 13.16
CA GLU A 61 -2.95 -7.03 12.35
C GLU A 61 -3.88 -6.06 13.09
N SER A 62 -4.81 -6.57 13.88
CA SER A 62 -5.64 -5.73 14.76
C SER A 62 -4.80 -4.92 15.76
N ARG A 63 -3.69 -5.48 16.26
CA ARG A 63 -2.75 -4.78 17.16
C ARG A 63 -1.86 -3.82 16.38
N HIS A 64 -1.39 -4.18 15.19
CA HIS A 64 -0.64 -3.28 14.31
C HIS A 64 -1.44 -2.01 14.00
N LEU A 65 -2.72 -2.16 13.63
CA LEU A 65 -3.61 -1.04 13.38
C LEU A 65 -3.80 -0.15 14.62
N ALA A 66 -3.98 -0.74 15.80
CA ALA A 66 -4.14 0.02 17.04
C ALA A 66 -2.89 0.87 17.33
N VAL A 67 -1.70 0.27 17.22
CA VAL A 67 -0.42 0.96 17.39
C VAL A 67 -0.23 2.02 16.30
N GLY A 68 -0.51 1.70 15.05
CA GLY A 68 -0.39 2.59 13.90
C GLY A 68 -1.24 3.85 14.04
N PHE A 69 -2.52 3.72 14.39
CA PHE A 69 -3.38 4.87 14.65
C PHE A 69 -2.95 5.67 15.87
N HIS A 70 -2.46 5.01 16.93
CA HIS A 70 -1.94 5.71 18.10
C HIS A 70 -0.71 6.56 17.75
N VAL A 71 0.28 5.99 17.06
CA VAL A 71 1.49 6.68 16.62
C VAL A 71 1.13 7.83 15.67
N MET A 72 0.22 7.60 14.74
CA MET A 72 -0.27 8.64 13.83
C MET A 72 -0.94 9.80 14.60
N GLY A 73 -1.70 9.49 15.65
CA GLY A 73 -2.26 10.45 16.58
C GLY A 73 -1.18 11.24 17.34
N MET A 74 -0.11 10.59 17.79
CA MET A 74 1.02 11.26 18.47
C MET A 74 1.78 12.21 17.55
N LEU A 75 1.85 11.90 16.25
CA LEU A 75 2.49 12.75 15.24
C LEU A 75 1.61 13.95 14.82
N SER A 76 0.37 14.00 15.29
CA SER A 76 -0.57 15.09 15.02
C SER A 76 -0.17 16.35 15.80
N GLY A 77 -0.44 17.52 15.24
CA GLY A 77 -0.08 18.80 15.89
C GLY A 77 1.38 19.24 15.74
N ALA A 78 2.14 18.65 14.81
CA ALA A 78 3.49 19.11 14.48
C ALA A 78 3.49 20.61 14.08
N ARG A 79 4.45 21.39 14.59
CA ARG A 79 4.63 22.80 14.19
C ARG A 79 4.73 22.92 12.67
N ALA A 80 4.23 24.02 12.10
CA ALA A 80 4.24 24.27 10.66
C ALA A 80 5.63 24.09 10.02
N ARG A 81 6.69 24.54 10.72
CA ARG A 81 8.08 24.33 10.28
C ARG A 81 8.45 22.85 10.12
N ARG A 82 8.09 22.00 11.10
CA ARG A 82 8.34 20.55 11.02
C ARG A 82 7.56 19.95 9.86
N THR A 83 6.31 20.36 9.69
CA THR A 83 5.48 19.93 8.55
C THR A 83 6.13 20.26 7.21
N ALA A 84 6.60 21.50 7.05
CA ALA A 84 7.27 21.92 5.82
C ALA A 84 8.54 21.10 5.54
N LEU A 85 9.35 20.81 6.57
CA LEU A 85 10.55 19.97 6.42
C LEU A 85 10.22 18.54 6.01
N VAL A 86 9.18 17.93 6.58
CA VAL A 86 8.75 16.58 6.21
C VAL A 86 8.21 16.55 4.78
N LEU A 87 7.39 17.53 4.40
CA LEU A 87 6.90 17.63 3.01
C LEU A 87 8.04 17.84 2.02
N PHE A 88 9.03 18.66 2.38
CA PHE A 88 10.25 18.82 1.58
C PHE A 88 11.02 17.50 1.47
N LYS A 89 11.21 16.77 2.58
CA LYS A 89 11.84 15.46 2.56
C LYS A 89 11.07 14.47 1.68
N LEU A 90 9.75 14.42 1.81
CA LEU A 90 8.89 13.57 0.97
C LEU A 90 9.05 13.92 -0.52
N ALA A 91 9.03 15.20 -0.86
CA ALA A 91 9.27 15.67 -2.23
C ALA A 91 10.68 15.31 -2.71
N TYR A 92 11.68 15.37 -1.83
CA TYR A 92 13.04 14.94 -2.15
C TYR A 92 13.12 13.41 -2.35
N SER A 93 12.41 12.61 -1.55
CA SER A 93 12.34 11.14 -1.69
C SER A 93 11.73 10.73 -3.04
N MET A 94 10.83 11.55 -3.60
CA MET A 94 10.30 11.34 -4.95
C MET A 94 11.39 11.35 -6.04
N ARG A 95 12.62 11.81 -5.78
CA ARG A 95 13.75 11.66 -6.72
C ARG A 95 14.08 10.20 -7.04
N VAL A 96 13.73 9.29 -6.13
CA VAL A 96 13.88 7.83 -6.30
C VAL A 96 12.82 7.31 -7.27
N VAL A 97 11.67 7.97 -7.33
CA VAL A 97 10.56 7.63 -8.21
C VAL A 97 10.83 8.22 -9.60
N SER A 98 11.44 7.41 -10.46
CA SER A 98 11.59 7.74 -11.87
C SER A 98 10.27 7.58 -12.64
N LEU A 99 10.13 8.18 -13.82
CA LEU A 99 8.97 7.93 -14.69
C LEU A 99 8.79 6.43 -14.97
N ARG A 100 9.89 5.68 -15.11
CA ARG A 100 9.87 4.21 -15.25
C ARG A 100 9.30 3.52 -14.01
N SER A 101 9.58 4.04 -12.82
CA SER A 101 9.03 3.55 -11.56
C SER A 101 7.53 3.77 -11.46
N VAL A 102 7.05 4.96 -11.85
CA VAL A 102 5.61 5.24 -11.91
C VAL A 102 4.91 4.27 -12.87
N ILE A 103 5.50 4.08 -14.05
CA ILE A 103 5.01 3.16 -15.08
C ILE A 103 5.08 1.70 -14.64
N ALA A 104 6.01 1.30 -13.77
CA ALA A 104 6.04 -0.07 -13.26
C ALA A 104 5.03 -0.29 -12.13
N THR A 105 4.92 0.66 -11.20
CA THR A 105 4.21 0.49 -9.93
C THR A 105 2.72 0.73 -10.04
N LEU A 106 2.26 1.73 -10.80
CA LEU A 106 0.83 2.02 -10.93
C LEU A 106 0.06 0.88 -11.62
N PRO A 107 0.57 0.28 -12.71
CA PRO A 107 0.04 -0.96 -13.27
C PRO A 107 -0.14 -2.12 -12.29
N ILE A 108 0.74 -2.27 -11.30
CA ILE A 108 0.63 -3.38 -10.36
C ILE A 108 -0.54 -3.19 -9.42
N ILE A 109 -0.77 -1.99 -8.92
CA ILE A 109 -1.92 -1.74 -8.05
C ILE A 109 -3.23 -1.98 -8.83
N GLY A 110 -3.27 -1.50 -10.09
CA GLY A 110 -4.39 -1.77 -11.00
C GLY A 110 -4.57 -3.27 -11.27
N ASN A 111 -3.50 -3.98 -11.63
CA ASN A 111 -3.55 -5.41 -11.93
C ASN A 111 -3.87 -6.26 -10.70
N MET A 112 -3.33 -5.93 -9.53
CA MET A 112 -3.71 -6.60 -8.27
C MET A 112 -5.21 -6.46 -8.02
N ARG A 113 -5.78 -5.27 -8.26
CA ARG A 113 -7.22 -5.06 -8.15
C ARG A 113 -8.00 -5.93 -9.15
N GLU A 114 -7.57 -5.98 -10.41
CA GLU A 114 -8.21 -6.83 -11.44
C GLU A 114 -8.04 -8.33 -11.19
N GLU A 115 -6.89 -8.78 -10.68
CA GLU A 115 -6.65 -10.17 -10.27
C GLU A 115 -7.55 -10.54 -9.08
N LEU A 116 -7.69 -9.65 -8.09
CA LEU A 116 -8.62 -9.85 -6.98
C LEU A 116 -10.07 -9.96 -7.49
N TYR A 117 -10.49 -9.10 -8.42
CA TYR A 117 -11.80 -9.22 -9.08
C TYR A 117 -11.95 -10.57 -9.81
N ALA A 118 -10.94 -10.98 -10.57
CA ALA A 118 -10.96 -12.25 -11.31
C ALA A 118 -11.01 -13.47 -10.38
N MET A 119 -10.44 -13.36 -9.18
CA MET A 119 -10.48 -14.38 -8.13
C MET A 119 -11.80 -14.39 -7.33
N GLY A 120 -12.78 -13.56 -7.70
CA GLY A 120 -14.10 -13.51 -7.04
C GLY A 120 -14.19 -12.55 -5.85
N LEU A 121 -13.13 -11.77 -5.59
CA LEU A 121 -13.17 -10.72 -4.57
C LEU A 121 -14.04 -9.58 -5.10
N ASP A 122 -15.26 -9.48 -4.57
CA ASP A 122 -16.15 -8.35 -4.82
C ASP A 122 -15.40 -7.06 -4.49
N GLY A 123 -15.03 -6.26 -5.49
CA GLY A 123 -14.13 -5.11 -5.26
C GLY A 123 -14.74 -4.00 -4.41
N ASP A 124 -16.04 -4.10 -4.12
CA ASP A 124 -16.64 -3.34 -3.04
C ASP A 124 -16.02 -3.69 -1.69
N ARG A 125 -15.56 -4.93 -1.45
CA ARG A 125 -14.88 -5.33 -0.19
C ARG A 125 -13.61 -4.53 0.07
N LEU A 126 -12.80 -4.25 -0.95
CA LEU A 126 -11.60 -3.40 -0.78
C LEU A 126 -12.01 -1.96 -0.47
N SER A 127 -13.02 -1.44 -1.15
CA SER A 127 -13.53 -0.09 -0.89
C SER A 127 -14.13 0.04 0.52
N VAL A 128 -14.90 -0.97 0.95
CA VAL A 128 -15.49 -1.10 2.29
C VAL A 128 -14.41 -1.26 3.36
N ALA A 129 -13.36 -2.05 3.09
CA ALA A 129 -12.20 -2.15 3.98
C ALA A 129 -11.53 -0.79 4.16
N MET A 130 -11.27 -0.08 3.06
CA MET A 130 -10.63 1.23 3.08
C MET A 130 -11.48 2.32 3.75
N ASP A 131 -12.79 2.14 3.81
CA ASP A 131 -13.68 3.04 4.56
C ASP A 131 -13.34 3.05 6.08
N ARG A 132 -12.85 1.93 6.63
CA ARG A 132 -12.34 1.88 8.01
C ARG A 132 -11.17 2.84 8.24
N TYR A 133 -10.23 2.91 7.29
CA TYR A 133 -9.11 3.85 7.36
C TYR A 133 -9.59 5.31 7.25
N ARG A 134 -10.55 5.59 6.37
CA ARG A 134 -11.11 6.94 6.18
C ARG A 134 -11.90 7.44 7.37
N LYS A 135 -12.69 6.57 7.99
CA LYS A 135 -13.48 6.86 9.20
C LYS A 135 -12.64 6.94 10.46
N ALA A 136 -11.36 6.55 10.41
CA ALA A 136 -10.47 6.70 11.55
C ALA A 136 -10.36 8.17 11.98
N GLY A 137 -10.31 9.12 11.03
CA GLY A 137 -10.31 10.56 11.30
C GLY A 137 -11.56 11.05 12.03
N GLU A 138 -12.73 10.48 11.73
CA GLU A 138 -13.98 10.81 12.42
C GLU A 138 -13.98 10.34 13.88
N ARG A 139 -13.27 9.25 14.18
CA ARG A 139 -13.18 8.64 15.52
C ARG A 139 -12.11 9.27 16.40
N ASP A 140 -11.03 9.78 15.82
CA ASP A 140 -9.95 10.44 16.54
C ASP A 140 -9.65 11.83 15.94
N PRO A 141 -10.07 12.93 16.61
CA PRO A 141 -9.83 14.30 16.15
C PRO A 141 -8.36 14.64 15.91
N ARG A 142 -7.42 13.92 16.55
CA ARG A 142 -5.99 14.13 16.32
C ARG A 142 -5.63 13.79 14.88
N LEU A 143 -6.16 12.70 14.34
CA LEU A 143 -5.95 12.29 12.95
C LEU A 143 -6.46 13.34 11.96
N GLU A 144 -7.60 13.98 12.24
CA GLU A 144 -8.11 15.09 11.42
C GLU A 144 -7.24 16.35 11.47
N SER A 145 -6.39 16.50 12.47
CA SER A 145 -5.40 17.59 12.48
C SER A 145 -4.11 17.22 11.75
N ASN A 146 -3.89 15.93 11.46
CA ASN A 146 -2.70 15.43 10.80
C ASN A 146 -2.76 15.65 9.28
N ARG A 147 -1.82 16.45 8.77
CA ARG A 147 -1.76 16.78 7.33
C ARG A 147 -1.36 15.59 6.46
N TYR A 148 -0.51 14.70 6.96
CA TYR A 148 -0.07 13.52 6.20
C TYR A 148 -1.20 12.51 6.10
N TYR A 149 -1.97 12.32 7.18
CA TYR A 149 -3.18 11.49 7.16
C TYR A 149 -4.15 11.95 6.08
N LYS A 150 -4.37 13.27 5.93
CA LYS A 150 -5.24 13.80 4.87
C LYS A 150 -4.72 13.51 3.46
N ILE A 151 -3.41 13.63 3.25
CA ILE A 151 -2.76 13.30 1.96
C ILE A 151 -2.96 11.83 1.65
N VAL A 152 -2.62 10.94 2.58
CA VAL A 152 -2.73 9.48 2.39
C VAL A 152 -4.18 9.05 2.27
N ARG A 153 -5.12 9.64 3.03
CA ARG A 153 -6.56 9.43 2.87
C ARG A 153 -7.03 9.80 1.47
N GLY A 154 -6.60 10.94 0.94
CA GLY A 154 -6.91 11.35 -0.43
C GLY A 154 -6.33 10.39 -1.47
N TYR A 155 -5.07 9.98 -1.30
CA TYR A 155 -4.40 8.99 -2.15
C TYR A 155 -5.13 7.63 -2.13
N SER A 156 -5.51 7.14 -0.95
CA SER A 156 -6.26 5.89 -0.79
C SER A 156 -7.55 5.89 -1.59
N ARG A 157 -8.25 7.03 -1.62
CA ARG A 157 -9.47 7.20 -2.38
C ARG A 157 -9.21 7.10 -3.88
N LEU A 158 -8.19 7.79 -4.37
CA LEU A 158 -7.86 7.83 -5.79
C LEU A 158 -7.49 6.44 -6.34
N VAL A 159 -6.69 5.69 -5.57
CA VAL A 159 -6.10 4.43 -6.03
C VAL A 159 -7.02 3.23 -5.78
N MET A 160 -7.79 3.25 -4.67
CA MET A 160 -8.60 2.10 -4.27
C MET A 160 -10.07 2.20 -4.74
N GLU A 161 -10.61 3.39 -5.01
CA GLU A 161 -11.91 3.52 -5.65
C GLU A 161 -11.78 3.38 -7.17
N ARG A 162 -12.72 2.67 -7.81
CA ARG A 162 -12.78 2.56 -9.27
C ARG A 162 -13.24 3.88 -9.89
N HIS A 163 -12.32 4.84 -10.04
CA HIS A 163 -12.62 6.11 -10.71
C HIS A 163 -12.44 5.98 -12.23
N PRO A 164 -13.46 6.26 -13.06
CA PRO A 164 -13.43 5.96 -14.51
C PRO A 164 -12.37 6.75 -15.29
N VAL A 165 -11.96 7.92 -14.80
CA VAL A 165 -10.84 8.67 -15.40
C VAL A 165 -9.50 8.07 -15.00
N TRP A 166 -9.37 7.62 -13.75
CA TRP A 166 -8.13 7.08 -13.23
C TRP A 166 -7.83 5.72 -13.86
N SER A 167 -8.85 4.87 -14.00
CA SER A 167 -8.71 3.56 -14.66
C SER A 167 -8.23 3.67 -16.11
N ARG A 168 -8.63 4.71 -16.85
CA ARG A 168 -8.13 4.95 -18.22
C ARG A 168 -6.65 5.34 -18.24
N ILE A 169 -6.22 6.17 -17.27
CA ILE A 169 -4.81 6.54 -17.10
C ILE A 169 -4.00 5.30 -16.73
N GLU A 170 -4.50 4.47 -15.81
CA GLU A 170 -3.90 3.18 -15.44
C GLU A 170 -3.71 2.27 -16.66
N SER A 171 -4.76 2.03 -17.46
CA SER A 171 -4.68 1.21 -18.67
C SER A 171 -3.65 1.74 -19.66
N ALA A 172 -3.60 3.06 -19.90
CA ALA A 172 -2.62 3.65 -20.80
C ALA A 172 -1.17 3.47 -20.29
N MET A 173 -0.96 3.54 -18.98
CA MET A 173 0.35 3.28 -18.37
C MET A 173 0.74 1.81 -18.46
N ILE A 174 -0.21 0.88 -18.26
CA ILE A 174 -0.01 -0.57 -18.44
C ILE A 174 0.43 -0.86 -19.89
N ASP A 175 -0.32 -0.33 -20.87
CA ASP A 175 -0.03 -0.52 -22.29
C ASP A 175 1.34 0.04 -22.67
N TYR A 176 1.72 1.18 -22.10
CA TYR A 176 3.05 1.76 -22.30
C TYR A 176 4.14 0.90 -21.65
N ALA A 177 3.93 0.43 -20.41
CA ALA A 177 4.87 -0.43 -19.69
C ALA A 177 5.18 -1.71 -20.48
N ASN A 178 4.16 -2.33 -21.06
CA ASN A 178 4.27 -3.55 -21.87
C ASN A 178 5.09 -3.35 -23.17
N ARG A 179 5.29 -2.10 -23.61
CA ARG A 179 6.14 -1.78 -24.78
C ARG A 179 7.62 -1.64 -24.44
N ILE A 180 7.98 -1.61 -23.15
CA ILE A 180 9.37 -1.47 -22.72
C ILE A 180 10.05 -2.86 -22.76
N PRO A 181 11.13 -3.03 -23.54
CA PRO A 181 11.87 -4.29 -23.65
C PRO A 181 12.32 -4.84 -22.29
N LEU A 182 12.29 -6.17 -22.15
CA LEU A 182 12.51 -6.87 -20.87
C LEU A 182 13.90 -6.62 -20.27
N ASP A 183 14.92 -6.44 -21.11
CA ASP A 183 16.31 -6.15 -20.77
C ASP A 183 16.54 -4.76 -20.17
N LYS A 184 15.56 -3.85 -20.33
CA LYS A 184 15.64 -2.49 -19.79
C LYS A 184 15.06 -2.34 -18.38
N TRP A 185 14.47 -3.41 -17.85
CA TRP A 185 14.00 -3.46 -16.47
C TRP A 185 15.15 -3.85 -15.53
N PRO A 186 15.27 -3.22 -14.34
CA PRO A 186 16.28 -3.59 -13.37
C PRO A 186 16.08 -5.02 -12.87
N THR A 187 17.19 -5.58 -12.40
CA THR A 187 17.24 -6.92 -11.81
C THR A 187 16.43 -6.97 -10.52
N ARG A 188 16.06 -8.18 -10.11
CA ARG A 188 15.30 -8.38 -8.86
C ARG A 188 16.12 -7.91 -7.66
N PRO A 189 15.46 -7.40 -6.58
CA PRO A 189 16.15 -7.09 -5.34
C PRO A 189 16.90 -8.33 -4.83
N THR A 190 18.10 -8.14 -4.29
CA THR A 190 18.97 -9.25 -3.87
C THR A 190 18.32 -10.13 -2.80
N TRP A 191 17.60 -9.51 -1.86
CA TRP A 191 16.86 -10.20 -0.80
C TRP A 191 15.73 -11.10 -1.33
N SER A 192 15.20 -10.85 -2.54
CA SER A 192 14.09 -11.65 -3.07
C SER A 192 14.49 -13.11 -3.36
N HIS A 193 15.78 -13.37 -3.51
CA HIS A 193 16.32 -14.72 -3.67
C HIS A 193 16.37 -15.51 -2.35
N GLU A 194 16.30 -14.82 -1.22
CA GLU A 194 16.26 -15.42 0.12
C GLU A 194 14.85 -15.90 0.48
N LEU A 195 13.81 -15.40 -0.19
CA LEU A 195 12.44 -15.88 -0.03
C LEU A 195 12.24 -17.23 -0.74
N THR A 196 12.63 -18.31 -0.07
CA THR A 196 12.45 -19.68 -0.53
C THR A 196 11.71 -20.53 0.51
N TYR A 197 10.86 -21.45 0.04
CA TYR A 197 10.20 -22.44 0.91
C TYR A 197 11.18 -23.48 1.45
N ARG A 198 12.38 -23.56 0.86
CA ARG A 198 13.46 -24.45 1.30
C ARG A 198 14.22 -23.74 2.41
N THR A 199 14.24 -24.32 3.59
CA THR A 199 15.16 -23.90 4.67
C THR A 199 16.59 -24.10 4.19
N THR A 200 17.41 -23.07 4.26
CA THR A 200 18.87 -23.23 4.19
C THR A 200 19.32 -24.02 5.41
N ASP A 201 19.95 -25.17 5.18
CA ASP A 201 20.58 -26.01 6.21
C ASP A 201 21.67 -25.25 6.98
#